data_AF-A0A7W7RGC0-F1
#
_entry.id   AF-A0A7W7RGC0-F1
#
_cell.length_a   1.000
_cell.length_b   1.000
_cell.length_c   1.000
_cell.angle_alpha   90.00
_cell.angle_beta   90.00
_cell.angle_gamma   90.00
#
_symmetry.space_group_name_H-M   'P 1'
#
loop_
_entity.id
_entity.type
_entity.pdbx_description
1 polymer ?
#
loop_
_entity_poly.entity_id
_entity_poly.type
_entity_poly.pdbx_seq_one_letter_code
_entity_poly.pdbx_strand_id
1 'polypeptide(L)' 'MPQPQGKPRRFIAPDDLWERFEEAVRRADPEADRSKVLRTFVRWYVGEPGAKIPERPDPPQG' A
#
# COMPACT_ATOMS: atom_id res chain seq x y z
N MET A 1 -18.20 -3.78 -6.14
CA MET A 1 -18.21 -4.93 -5.23
C MET A 1 -17.42 -4.56 -3.97
N PRO A 2 -17.99 -4.61 -2.76
CA PRO A 2 -17.20 -4.40 -1.54
C PRO A 2 -16.15 -5.52 -1.42
N GLN A 3 -14.89 -5.15 -1.16
CA GLN A 3 -13.82 -6.13 -0.97
C GLN A 3 -14.12 -6.95 0.31
N PRO A 4 -13.96 -8.28 0.32
CA PRO A 4 -14.19 -9.08 1.52
C PRO A 4 -13.25 -8.59 2.63
N GLN A 5 -13.83 -8.07 3.71
CA GLN A 5 -13.08 -7.62 4.89
C GLN A 5 -12.59 -8.85 5.66
N GLY A 6 -11.39 -9.32 5.34
CA GLY A 6 -10.71 -10.34 6.14
C GLY A 6 -10.39 -9.83 7.55
N LYS A 7 -10.09 -10.75 8.48
CA LYS A 7 -9.67 -10.39 9.84
C LYS A 7 -8.44 -9.45 9.79
N PRO A 8 -8.40 -8.37 10.60
CA PRO A 8 -7.26 -7.47 10.63
C PRO A 8 -5.99 -8.24 11.06
N ARG A 9 -4.88 -7.99 10.36
CA ARG A 9 -3.55 -8.53 10.68
C ARG A 9 -2.69 -7.40 11.21
N ARG A 10 -1.96 -7.63 12.30
CA ARG A 10 -1.01 -6.64 12.81
C ARG A 10 0.23 -6.62 11.92
N PHE A 11 0.54 -5.45 11.37
CA PHE A 11 1.78 -5.19 10.67
C PHE A 11 2.70 -4.39 11.60
N ILE A 12 3.95 -4.82 11.75
CA ILE A 12 4.94 -4.13 12.56
C ILE A 12 6.02 -3.60 11.62
N ALA A 13 6.25 -2.30 11.67
CA ALA A 13 7.30 -1.60 10.96
C ALA A 13 7.92 -0.54 11.89
N PRO A 14 9.17 -0.13 11.67
CA PRO A 14 9.73 1.06 12.31
C PRO A 14 8.84 2.29 12.06
N ASP A 15 8.68 3.16 13.06
CA ASP A 15 7.80 4.33 12.95
C ASP A 15 8.19 5.25 11.78
N ASP A 16 9.48 5.58 11.65
CA ASP A 16 9.99 6.41 10.53
C ASP A 16 9.69 5.80 9.15
N LEU A 17 9.77 4.46 9.04
CA LEU A 17 9.42 3.77 7.79
C LEU A 17 7.92 3.88 7.51
N TRP A 18 7.09 3.76 8.55
CA TRP A 18 5.65 3.84 8.44
C TRP A 18 5.18 5.24 8.05
N GLU A 19 5.79 6.29 8.61
CA GLU A 19 5.53 7.69 8.28
C GLU A 19 5.90 8.00 6.82
N ARG A 20 7.10 7.58 6.38
CA ARG A 20 7.53 7.74 4.98
C ARG A 20 6.62 6.98 4.01
N PHE A 21 6.15 5.81 4.40
CA PHE A 21 5.18 5.06 3.61
C PHE A 21 3.84 5.80 3.53
N GLU A 22 3.33 6.35 4.64
CA GLU A 22 2.10 7.15 4.61
C GLU A 22 2.23 8.37 3.68
N GLU A 23 3.35 9.09 3.75
CA GLU A 23 3.64 10.21 2.87
C GLU A 23 3.67 9.79 1.39
N ALA A 24 4.35 8.68 1.09
CA ALA A 24 4.42 8.14 -0.27
C ALA A 24 3.03 7.75 -0.80
N VAL A 25 2.21 7.07 0.01
CA VAL A 25 0.84 6.70 -0.37
C VAL A 25 0.01 7.96 -0.67
N ARG A 26 0.09 8.98 0.19
CA ARG A 26 -0.63 10.25 0.00
C ARG A 26 -0.19 11.00 -1.25
N ARG A 27 1.10 10.94 -1.61
CA ARG A 27 1.63 11.54 -2.84
C ARG A 27 1.18 10.83 -4.10
N ALA A 28 1.09 9.51 -4.06
CA ALA A 28 0.70 8.70 -5.21
C ALA A 28 -0.80 8.82 -5.52
N ASP A 29 -1.64 8.80 -4.49
CA ASP A 29 -3.08 8.95 -4.61
C ASP A 29 -3.61 9.53 -3.28
N PRO A 30 -4.07 10.80 -3.24
CA PRO A 30 -4.56 11.42 -2.01
C PRO A 30 -5.82 10.75 -1.46
N GLU A 31 -6.52 9.92 -2.25
CA GLU A 31 -7.66 9.10 -1.83
C GLU A 31 -7.25 7.65 -1.50
N ALA A 32 -5.99 7.26 -1.71
CA ALA A 32 -5.52 5.91 -1.39
C ALA A 32 -5.29 5.71 0.10
N ASP A 33 -5.88 4.63 0.62
CA ASP A 33 -5.60 4.13 1.95
C ASP A 33 -4.36 3.22 1.96
N ARG A 34 -3.53 3.32 3.01
CA ARG A 34 -2.38 2.43 3.25
C ARG A 34 -2.73 0.95 3.11
N SER A 35 -3.90 0.56 3.58
CA SER A 35 -4.39 -0.81 3.50
C SER A 35 -4.70 -1.23 2.07
N LYS A 36 -5.14 -0.31 1.21
CA LYS A 36 -5.37 -0.58 -0.23
C LYS A 36 -4.04 -0.89 -0.90
N VAL A 37 -3.01 -0.09 -0.66
CA VAL A 37 -1.66 -0.29 -1.20
C VAL A 37 -1.04 -1.61 -0.69
N LEU A 38 -1.13 -1.88 0.61
CA LEU A 38 -0.67 -3.14 1.20
C LEU A 38 -1.39 -4.36 0.63
N ARG A 39 -2.71 -4.31 0.46
CA ARG A 39 -3.48 -5.43 -0.15
C ARG A 39 -3.09 -5.65 -1.60
N THR A 40 -2.93 -4.58 -2.38
CA THR A 40 -2.46 -4.67 -3.78
C THR A 40 -1.07 -5.27 -3.84
N PHE A 41 -0.16 -4.82 -2.97
CA PHE A 41 1.19 -5.37 -2.87
C PHE A 41 1.17 -6.85 -2.51
N VAL A 42 0.40 -7.26 -1.50
CA VAL A 42 0.27 -8.67 -1.10
C VAL A 42 -0.28 -9.51 -2.24
N ARG A 43 -1.31 -9.06 -2.96
CA ARG A 43 -1.87 -9.76 -4.13
C ARG A 43 -0.83 -9.93 -5.24
N TRP A 44 -0.07 -8.87 -5.54
CA TRP A 44 1.01 -8.93 -6.52
C TRP A 44 2.11 -9.90 -6.06
N TYR A 45 2.50 -9.84 -4.78
CA TYR A 45 3.56 -10.68 -4.21
C TYR A 45 3.23 -12.17 -4.23
N VAL A 46 1.96 -12.55 -4.01
CA VAL A 46 1.51 -13.95 -4.11
C VAL A 46 1.20 -14.40 -5.54
N GLY A 47 1.31 -13.51 -6.54
CA GLY A 47 1.03 -13.82 -7.93
C GLY A 47 -0.45 -14.01 -8.26
N GLU A 48 -1.35 -13.30 -7.56
CA GLU A 48 -2.78 -13.36 -7.87
C GLU A 48 -3.06 -12.91 -9.31
N PRO A 49 -3.95 -13.61 -10.05
CA PRO A 49 -4.27 -13.28 -11.43
C PRO A 49 -4.84 -11.86 -11.54
N GLY A 50 -4.23 -11.03 -12.38
CA GLY A 50 -4.62 -9.63 -12.58
C GLY A 50 -4.08 -8.66 -11.52
N ALA A 51 -3.28 -9.11 -10.56
CA ALA A 51 -2.61 -8.23 -9.62
C ALA A 51 -1.53 -7.39 -10.33
N LYS A 52 -1.53 -6.08 -10.07
CA LYS A 52 -0.53 -5.14 -10.59
C LYS A 52 0.35 -4.64 -9.46
N ILE A 53 1.62 -4.37 -9.78
CA ILE A 53 2.51 -3.69 -8.85
C ILE A 53 1.93 -2.31 -8.53
N PRO A 54 1.81 -1.92 -7.25
CA PRO A 54 1.37 -0.58 -6.90
C PRO A 54 2.38 0.46 -7.42
N GLU A 55 1.87 1.57 -7.95
CA GLU A 55 2.69 2.67 -8.42
C GLU A 55 3.46 3.28 -7.25
N ARG A 56 4.77 3.43 -7.43
CA ARG A 56 5.60 4.17 -6.48
C ARG A 56 5.58 5.64 -6.91
N PRO A 57 5.26 6.58 -6.00
CA PRO A 57 5.41 7.98 -6.33
C PRO A 57 6.88 8.26 -6.65
N ASP A 58 7.12 9.22 -7.54
CA ASP A 58 8.48 9.72 -7.76
C ASP A 58 9.11 10.12 -6.41
N PRO A 59 10.41 9.85 -6.22
CA PRO A 59 11.09 10.30 -5.01
C PRO A 59 10.92 11.82 -4.89
N PRO A 60 10.75 12.38 -3.67
CA PRO A 60 10.71 13.81 -3.50
C PRO A 60 11.95 14.40 -4.16
N GLN A 61 11.74 15.23 -5.17
CA GLN A 61 12.83 15.95 -5.83
C GLN A 61 13.42 16.87 -4.77
N GLY A 62 14.67 16.60 -4.40
CA GLY A 62 15.38 17.30 -3.32
C GLY A 62 15.67 18.76 -3.64
#